data_AF-A0A7S0M8F7-F1
#
_entry.id   AF-A0A7S0M8F7-F1
#
_cell.length_a   1.000
_cell.length_b   1.000
_cell.length_c   1.000
_cell.angle_alpha   90.00
_cell.angle_beta   90.00
_cell.angle_gamma   90.00
#
_symmetry.space_group_name_H-M   'P 1'
#
loop_
_entity.id
_entity.type
_entity.pdbx_description
1 polymer ?
#
loop_
_entity_poly.entity_id
_entity_poly.type
_entity_poly.pdbx_seq_one_letter_code
_entity_poly.pdbx_strand_id
1 'polypeptide(L)'
;EAFRLSLTSQVFYSNAFSIPPMLLLAWAKGELQAGARYSLSLPLVYSVGASSVIGIGMSYSGWWCRGKLSTASYILVTFANKLITVAANSLIWDDQGSWLGRAALFACL
;
A
#
# COMPACT_ATOMS: atom_id res chain seq x y z
N GLU A 1 11.79 31.20 -2.26
CA GLU A 1 10.48 30.59 -2.51
C GLU A 1 10.65 29.08 -2.49
N ALA A 2 9.94 28.36 -1.61
CA ALA A 2 10.17 26.93 -1.39
C ALA A 2 9.80 26.12 -2.64
N PHE A 3 10.75 25.33 -3.15
CA PHE A 3 10.58 24.43 -4.28
C PHE A 3 9.48 23.40 -3.99
N ARG A 4 8.24 23.71 -4.38
CA ARG A 4 7.10 22.80 -4.26
C ARG A 4 7.15 21.82 -5.43
N LEU A 5 7.59 20.60 -5.16
CA LEU A 5 7.55 19.50 -6.12
C LEU A 5 6.11 19.31 -6.63
N SER A 6 5.95 19.12 -7.95
CA SER A 6 4.68 18.71 -8.55
C SER A 6 4.23 17.36 -7.98
N LEU A 7 2.93 17.13 -7.90
CA LEU A 7 2.34 15.90 -7.37
C LEU A 7 2.90 14.65 -8.06
N THR A 8 3.04 14.68 -9.39
CA THR A 8 3.64 13.59 -10.16
C THR A 8 5.08 13.33 -9.77
N SER A 9 5.86 14.39 -9.54
CA SER A 9 7.25 14.28 -9.08
C SER A 9 7.33 13.68 -7.68
N GLN A 10 6.44 14.08 -6.76
CA GLN A 10 6.38 13.49 -5.41
C GLN A 10 6.08 11.99 -5.47
N VAL A 11 5.12 11.58 -6.29
CA VAL A 11 4.78 10.16 -6.50
C VAL A 11 5.95 9.39 -7.13
N PHE A 12 6.58 9.95 -8.17
CA PHE A 12 7.72 9.32 -8.84
C PHE A 12 8.89 9.12 -7.87
N TYR A 13 9.30 10.18 -7.17
CA TYR A 13 10.42 10.09 -6.21
C TYR A 13 10.09 9.15 -5.05
N SER A 14 8.87 9.20 -4.51
CA SER A 14 8.46 8.30 -3.42
C SER A 14 8.51 6.82 -3.82
N ASN A 15 8.16 6.49 -5.06
CA ASN A 15 8.22 5.12 -5.57
C ASN A 15 9.64 4.74 -6.02
N ALA A 16 10.43 5.66 -6.56
CA ALA A 16 11.81 5.39 -6.94
C ALA A 16 12.71 5.16 -5.72
N PHE A 17 12.55 5.98 -4.66
CA PHE A 17 13.30 5.84 -3.42
C PHE A 17 12.89 4.62 -2.57
N SER A 18 11.72 4.02 -2.84
CA SER A 18 11.34 2.77 -2.18
C SER A 18 12.00 1.52 -2.80
N ILE A 19 12.54 1.61 -4.03
CA ILE A 19 13.19 0.48 -4.71
C ILE A 19 14.42 -0.01 -3.93
N PRO A 20 15.39 0.83 -3.53
CA PRO A 20 16.57 0.35 -2.78
C PRO A 20 16.22 -0.40 -1.48
N PRO A 21 15.38 0.13 -0.56
CA PRO A 21 15.04 -0.60 0.66
C PRO A 21 14.23 -1.87 0.37
N MET A 22 13.35 -1.88 -0.64
CA MET A 22 12.64 -3.09 -1.04
C MET A 22 13.59 -4.18 -1.55
N LEU A 23 14.58 -3.82 -2.39
CA LEU A 23 15.59 -4.76 -2.87
C LEU A 23 16.48 -5.30 -1.74
N LEU A 24 16.87 -4.44 -0.80
CA LEU A 24 17.63 -4.86 0.38
C LEU A 24 16.84 -5.85 1.24
N LEU A 25 15.55 -5.59 1.47
CA LEU A 25 14.68 -6.50 2.21
C LEU A 25 14.45 -7.82 1.47
N ALA A 26 14.25 -7.77 0.14
CA ALA A 26 14.09 -8.97 -0.68
C ALA A 26 15.37 -9.82 -0.70
N TRP A 27 16.54 -9.18 -0.70
CA TRP A 27 17.83 -9.86 -0.54
C TRP A 27 17.97 -10.48 0.85
N ALA A 28 17.70 -9.71 1.92
CA ALA A 28 17.82 -10.17 3.30
C ALA A 28 16.89 -11.35 3.62
N LYS A 29 15.69 -11.39 3.02
CA LYS A 29 14.75 -12.50 3.14
C LYS A 29 15.02 -13.68 2.20
N GLY A 30 16.00 -13.57 1.29
CA GLY A 30 16.28 -14.60 0.29
C GLY A 30 15.21 -14.73 -0.80
N GLU A 31 14.23 -13.82 -0.85
CA GLU A 31 13.13 -13.83 -1.82
C GLU A 31 13.62 -13.58 -3.26
N LEU A 32 14.78 -12.94 -3.41
CA LEU A 32 15.42 -12.71 -4.71
C LEU A 32 15.75 -14.04 -5.44
N GLN A 33 16.20 -15.04 -4.69
CA GLN A 33 16.59 -16.35 -5.23
C GLN A 33 15.37 -17.27 -5.40
N ALA A 34 14.37 -17.13 -4.54
CA ALA A 34 13.09 -17.83 -4.68
C ALA A 34 12.29 -17.32 -5.89
N GLY A 35 12.33 -16.01 -6.15
CA GLY A 35 11.72 -15.35 -7.31
C GLY A 35 12.20 -15.92 -8.65
N ALA A 36 13.50 -16.23 -8.75
CA ALA A 36 14.11 -16.79 -9.97
C ALA A 36 13.64 -18.22 -10.31
N ARG A 37 12.96 -18.91 -9.39
CA ARG A 37 12.38 -20.25 -9.62
C ARG A 37 10.97 -20.20 -10.21
N TYR A 38 10.31 -19.04 -10.20
CA TYR A 38 8.99 -18.90 -10.79
C TYR A 38 9.11 -18.74 -12.31
N SER A 39 8.33 -19.54 -13.04
CA SER A 39 8.18 -19.35 -14.48
C SER A 39 7.36 -18.09 -14.75
N LEU A 40 7.79 -17.32 -15.75
CA LEU A 40 7.16 -16.06 -16.14
C LEU A 40 5.85 -16.38 -16.85
N SER A 41 4.79 -16.58 -16.07
CA SER A 41 3.46 -16.96 -16.53
C SER A 41 2.60 -15.72 -16.77
N LEU A 42 1.80 -15.72 -17.85
CA LEU A 42 0.87 -14.63 -18.17
C LEU A 42 -0.03 -14.19 -17.00
N PRO A 43 -0.67 -15.11 -16.23
CA PRO A 43 -1.45 -14.71 -15.04
C PRO A 43 -0.62 -13.99 -13.97
N LEU A 44 0.66 -14.34 -13.82
CA LEU A 44 1.55 -13.70 -12.85
C LEU A 44 1.84 -12.25 -13.27
N VAL A 45 2.20 -12.06 -14.54
CA VAL A 45 2.45 -10.73 -15.12
C VAL A 45 1.21 -9.86 -15.04
N TYR A 46 0.04 -10.43 -15.35
CA TYR A 46 -1.23 -9.70 -15.26
C TYR A 46 -1.54 -9.27 -13.81
N SER A 47 -1.41 -10.17 -12.84
CA SER A 47 -1.68 -9.87 -11.43
C SER A 47 -0.72 -8.80 -10.86
N VAL A 48 0.58 -8.92 -11.17
CA VAL A 48 1.59 -7.93 -10.77
C VAL A 48 1.37 -6.59 -11.47
N GLY A 49 1.04 -6.59 -12.76
CA GLY A 49 0.73 -5.37 -13.51
C GLY A 49 -0.50 -4.65 -12.97
N ALA A 50 -1.61 -5.39 -12.76
CA ALA A 50 -2.84 -4.84 -12.23
C ALA A 50 -2.66 -4.25 -10.83
N SER A 51 -2.00 -4.99 -9.93
CA SER A 51 -1.69 -4.49 -8.57
C SER A 51 -0.77 -3.27 -8.59
N SER A 52 0.18 -3.20 -9.52
CA SER A 52 1.06 -2.03 -9.68
C SER A 52 0.28 -0.78 -10.12
N VAL A 53 -0.66 -0.91 -11.06
CA VAL A 53 -1.52 0.21 -11.49
C VAL A 53 -2.37 0.74 -10.33
N ILE A 54 -2.98 -0.18 -9.56
CA ILE A 54 -3.75 0.20 -8.36
C ILE A 54 -2.83 0.87 -7.32
N GLY A 55 -1.62 0.35 -7.12
CA GLY A 55 -0.61 0.92 -6.22
C GLY A 55 -0.18 2.34 -6.60
N ILE A 56 -0.05 2.63 -7.89
CA ILE A 56 0.22 3.99 -8.39
C ILE A 56 -0.95 4.92 -8.07
N GLY A 57 -2.19 4.46 -8.30
CA GLY A 57 -3.40 5.22 -7.98
C GLY A 57 -3.54 5.54 -6.48
N MET A 58 -3.22 4.58 -5.61
CA MET A 58 -3.16 4.79 -4.16
C MET A 58 -2.07 5.78 -3.78
N SER A 59 -0.87 5.66 -4.36
CA SER A 59 0.24 6.58 -4.10
C SER A 59 -0.11 8.01 -4.50
N TYR A 60 -0.72 8.20 -5.66
CA TYR A 60 -1.16 9.51 -6.14
C TYR A 60 -2.22 10.13 -5.22
N SER A 61 -3.26 9.37 -4.88
CA SER A 61 -4.32 9.80 -3.96
C SER A 61 -3.77 10.17 -2.59
N GLY A 62 -2.78 9.42 -2.09
CA GLY A 62 -2.12 9.68 -0.81
C GLY A 62 -1.39 11.02 -0.78
N TRP A 63 -0.55 11.30 -1.77
CA TRP A 63 0.16 12.58 -1.89
C TRP A 63 -0.78 13.76 -2.16
N TRP A 64 -1.82 13.54 -2.96
CA TRP A 64 -2.85 14.55 -3.22
C TRP A 64 -3.60 14.94 -1.94
N CYS A 65 -3.99 13.95 -1.13
CA CYS A 65 -4.67 14.14 0.15
C CYS A 65 -3.79 14.90 1.15
N ARG A 66 -2.49 14.58 1.24
CA ARG A 66 -1.52 15.33 2.06
C ARG A 66 -1.35 16.80 1.65
N GLY A 67 -1.55 17.11 0.37
CA GLY A 67 -1.51 18.48 -0.13
C GLY A 67 -2.77 19.31 0.18
N LYS A 68 -3.86 18.67 0.60
CA LYS A 68 -5.18 19.28 0.84
C LYS A 68 -5.62 19.25 2.30
N LEU A 69 -5.19 18.24 3.05
CA LEU A 69 -5.60 18.01 4.44
C LEU A 69 -4.49 18.39 5.44
N SER A 70 -4.92 18.62 6.68
CA SER A 70 -3.99 18.65 7.82
C SER A 70 -3.41 17.26 8.09
N THR A 71 -2.25 17.19 8.75
CA THR A 71 -1.63 15.92 9.13
C THR A 71 -2.58 15.03 9.95
N ALA A 72 -3.33 15.62 10.89
CA ALA A 72 -4.29 14.87 11.72
C ALA A 72 -5.44 14.30 10.87
N SER A 73 -6.00 15.12 9.98
CA SER A 73 -7.09 14.70 9.10
C SER A 73 -6.64 13.59 8.12
N TYR A 74 -5.42 13.67 7.61
CA TYR A 74 -4.86 12.62 6.74
C TYR A 74 -4.72 11.27 7.48
N ILE A 75 -4.32 11.31 8.76
CA ILE A 75 -4.24 10.12 9.61
C ILE A 75 -5.64 9.51 9.80
N LEU A 76 -6.67 10.32 10.10
CA LEU A 76 -8.06 9.84 10.25
C LEU A 76 -8.60 9.19 8.96
N VAL A 77 -8.32 9.78 7.79
CA VAL A 77 -8.71 9.20 6.50
C VAL A 77 -8.05 7.82 6.29
N THR A 78 -6.78 7.68 6.67
CA THR A 78 -6.06 6.40 6.56
C THR A 78 -6.68 5.34 7.47
N PHE A 79 -7.06 5.70 8.70
CA PHE A 79 -7.74 4.80 9.61
C PHE A 79 -9.11 4.37 9.08
N ALA A 80 -9.91 5.30 8.58
CA ALA A 80 -11.20 4.98 7.95
C ALA A 80 -11.02 4.01 6.77
N ASN A 81 -10.04 4.26 5.89
CA ASN A 81 -9.75 3.38 4.76
C ASN A 81 -9.38 1.94 5.21
N LYS A 82 -8.62 1.81 6.30
CA LYS A 82 -8.25 0.50 6.86
C LYS A 82 -9.48 -0.24 7.43
N LEU A 83 -10.37 0.46 8.14
CA LEU A 83 -11.61 -0.11 8.68
C LEU A 83 -12.54 -0.61 7.56
N ILE A 84 -12.69 0.19 6.49
CA ILE A 84 -13.48 -0.21 5.32
C ILE A 84 -12.91 -1.47 4.67
N THR A 85 -11.58 -1.56 4.55
CA THR A 85 -10.92 -2.75 3.97
C THR A 85 -11.17 -4.01 4.81
N VAL A 86 -11.08 -3.90 6.14
CA VAL A 86 -11.36 -5.03 7.05
C VAL A 86 -12.84 -5.44 6.98
N ALA A 87 -13.75 -4.47 6.92
CA ALA A 87 -15.18 -4.73 6.78
C ALA A 87 -15.50 -5.41 5.44
N ALA A 88 -14.95 -4.90 4.34
CA ALA A 88 -15.09 -5.49 3.01
C ALA A 88 -14.50 -6.90 2.94
N ASN A 89 -13.32 -7.12 3.54
CA ASN A 89 -12.71 -8.45 3.60
C ASN A 89 -13.63 -9.45 4.32
N SER A 90 -14.23 -9.05 5.44
CA SER A 90 -15.14 -9.90 6.22
C SER A 90 -16.49 -10.15 5.52
N LEU A 91 -16.88 -9.30 4.57
CA LEU A 91 -18.11 -9.44 3.78
C LEU A 91 -17.91 -10.30 2.53
N ILE A 92 -16.74 -10.18 1.87
CA ILE A 92 -16.44 -10.87 0.61
C ILE A 92 -15.87 -12.26 0.87
N TRP A 93 -15.03 -12.41 1.91
CA TRP A 93 -14.46 -13.68 2.32
C TRP A 93 -15.00 -14.04 3.71
N ASP A 94 -15.47 -15.28 3.86
CA ASP A 94 -15.92 -15.83 5.14
C ASP A 94 -14.70 -16.05 6.03
N ASP A 95 -14.31 -15.01 6.78
CA ASP A 95 -13.04 -14.94 7.50
C ASP A 95 -13.14 -15.49 8.94
N GLN A 96 -12.22 -16.42 9.28
CA GLN A 96 -12.01 -17.03 10.61
C GLN A 96 -11.33 -16.07 11.61
N GLY A 97 -11.24 -14.78 11.29
CA GLY A 97 -10.61 -13.78 12.14
C GLY A 97 -11.25 -13.70 13.53
N SER A 98 -10.44 -13.79 14.59
CA SER A 98 -10.86 -13.58 15.97
C SER A 98 -11.60 -12.26 16.13
N TRP A 99 -12.84 -12.32 16.62
CA TRP A 99 -13.66 -11.14 16.91
C TRP A 99 -12.95 -10.16 17.88
N LEU A 100 -12.10 -10.69 18.76
CA LEU A 100 -11.29 -9.94 19.71
C LEU A 100 -10.26 -9.04 19.00
N GLY A 101 -9.63 -9.53 17.93
CA GLY A 101 -8.66 -8.74 17.15
C GLY A 101 -9.31 -7.58 16.41
N ARG A 102 -10.53 -7.78 15.90
CA ARG A 102 -11.33 -6.72 15.29
C ARG A 102 -11.78 -5.68 16.32
N ALA A 103 -12.23 -6.11 17.51
CA ALA A 103 -12.63 -5.22 18.59
C ALA A 103 -11.45 -4.40 19.16
N ALA A 104 -10.27 -5.00 19.32
CA ALA A 104 -9.06 -4.31 19.76
C ALA A 104 -8.62 -3.22 18.77
N LEU A 105 -8.83 -3.44 17.46
CA LEU A 105 -8.57 -2.43 16.43
C LEU A 105 -9.46 -1.20 16.61
N PHE A 106 -10.76 -1.39 16.90
CA PHE A 106 -11.68 -0.27 17.18
C PHE A 106 -11.38 0.45 18.50
N ALA A 107 -10.80 -0.26 19.49
CA ALA A 107 -10.47 0.34 20.78
C ALA A 107 -9.13 1.09 20.80
N CYS A 108 -8.17 0.71 19.95
CA CYS A 108 -6.86 1.39 19.83
C CYS A 108 -6.84 2.57 18.87
N LEU A 109 -7.93 2.75 18.10
CA LEU A 109 -8.16 3.88 17.21
C LEU A 109 -8.96 4.96 17.93
#